data_AF-A0A7S7M7X3-F1
#
_entry.id   AF-A0A7S7M7X3-F1
#
_cell.length_a   1.000
_cell.length_b   1.000
_cell.length_c   1.000
_cell.angle_alpha   90.00
_cell.angle_beta   90.00
_cell.angle_gamma   90.00
#
_symmetry.space_group_name_H-M   'P 1'
#
loop_
_entity.id
_entity.type
_entity.pdbx_description
1 polymer ?
#
loop_
_entity_poly.entity_id
_entity_poly.type
_entity_poly.pdbx_seq_one_letter_code
_entity_poly.pdbx_strand_id
1 'polypeptide(L)' 'MSSGKARHPLKEADRRLRSLADARPGLVAALAGVAALGMGALLVWFLVFSGLNEPVPFIYDGF' A
#
# COMPACT_ATOMS: atom_id res chain seq x y z
N MET A 1 -39.14 -19.84 4.98
CA MET A 1 -38.44 -18.63 5.46
C MET A 1 -36.97 -18.74 5.09
N SER A 2 -36.52 -18.02 4.06
CA SER A 2 -35.13 -18.06 3.59
C SER A 2 -34.34 -16.95 4.30
N SER A 3 -33.58 -17.29 5.33
CA SER A 3 -32.75 -16.35 6.08
C SER A 3 -31.48 -16.03 5.30
N GLY A 4 -31.19 -14.73 5.17
CA GLY A 4 -30.24 -14.15 4.23
C GLY A 4 -28.80 -14.62 4.42
N LYS A 5 -28.23 -15.16 3.34
CA LYS A 5 -26.77 -15.27 3.18
C LYS A 5 -26.19 -13.86 3.32
N ALA A 6 -25.44 -13.62 4.40
CA ALA A 6 -24.60 -12.44 4.53
C ALA A 6 -23.69 -12.35 3.30
N ARG A 7 -24.06 -11.50 2.34
CA ARG A 7 -23.20 -11.19 1.20
C ARG A 7 -21.94 -10.56 1.79
N HIS A 8 -20.81 -11.24 1.61
CA HIS A 8 -19.53 -10.84 2.18
C HIS A 8 -19.19 -9.42 1.68
N PRO A 9 -19.23 -8.38 2.52
CA PRO A 9 -19.20 -6.97 2.09
C PRO A 9 -17.94 -6.64 1.29
N LEU A 10 -16.83 -7.32 1.58
CA LEU A 10 -15.57 -7.20 0.85
C LEU A 10 -15.65 -7.71 -0.61
N LYS A 11 -16.45 -8.75 -0.89
CA LYS A 11 -16.62 -9.27 -2.26
C LYS A 11 -17.42 -8.31 -3.13
N GLU A 12 -18.36 -7.58 -2.52
CA GLU A 12 -19.12 -6.56 -3.23
C GLU A 12 -18.26 -5.31 -3.51
N ALA A 13 -17.44 -4.90 -2.54
CA ALA A 13 -16.48 -3.82 -2.72
C ALA A 13 -15.45 -4.13 -3.82
N ASP A 14 -14.85 -5.33 -3.80
CA ASP A 14 -13.89 -5.78 -4.82
C ASP A 14 -14.50 -5.78 -6.23
N ARG A 15 -15.74 -6.27 -6.38
CA ARG A 15 -16.44 -6.24 -7.68
C ARG A 15 -16.65 -4.81 -8.17
N ARG A 16 -17.03 -3.88 -7.29
CA ARG A 16 -17.22 -2.46 -7.66
C ARG A 16 -15.90 -1.80 -8.07
N LEU A 17 -14.83 -2.03 -7.31
CA LEU A 17 -13.50 -1.51 -7.63
C LEU A 17 -12.99 -2.01 -8.98
N ARG A 18 -13.17 -3.30 -9.27
CA ARG A 18 -12.82 -3.88 -10.58
C ARG A 18 -13.60 -3.25 -11.72
N SER A 19 -14.91 -3.06 -11.57
CA SER A 19 -15.71 -2.41 -12.61
C SER A 19 -15.29 -0.96 -12.88
N LEU A 20 -14.87 -0.23 -11.84
CA LEU A 20 -14.35 1.13 -11.98
C LEU A 20 -12.94 1.15 -12.61
N ALA A 21 -12.12 0.15 -12.28
CA ALA A 21 -10.80 -0.03 -12.86
C ALA A 21 -10.89 -0.31 -14.36
N ASP A 22 -11.78 -1.20 -14.78
CA ASP A 22 -12.02 -1.54 -16.18
C ASP A 22 -12.56 -0.34 -16.97
N ALA A 23 -13.42 0.48 -16.36
CA ALA A 23 -13.97 1.67 -17.00
C ALA A 23 -12.94 2.80 -17.19
N ARG A 24 -11.88 2.85 -16.37
CA ARG A 24 -10.90 3.96 -16.35
C ARG A 24 -9.47 3.47 -16.09
N PRO A 25 -8.87 2.71 -17.02
CA PRO A 25 -7.54 2.13 -16.82
C PRO A 25 -6.44 3.18 -16.59
N GLY A 26 -6.55 4.35 -17.24
CA GLY A 26 -5.59 5.45 -17.05
C GLY A 26 -5.59 6.02 -15.63
N LEU A 27 -6.76 6.05 -14.95
CA LEU A 27 -6.87 6.52 -13.57
C LEU A 27 -6.21 5.52 -12.62
N VAL A 28 -6.39 4.22 -12.86
CA VAL A 28 -5.72 3.16 -12.08
C VAL A 28 -4.20 3.26 -12.22
N ALA A 29 -3.70 3.42 -13.45
CA ALA A 29 -2.28 3.59 -13.71
C ALA A 29 -1.72 4.84 -13.01
N ALA A 30 -2.45 5.96 -13.05
CA ALA A 30 -2.06 7.19 -12.36
C ALA A 30 -2.01 7.00 -10.84
N LEU A 31 -3.02 6.37 -10.23
CA LEU A 31 -3.03 6.08 -8.80
C LEU A 31 -1.89 5.14 -8.41
N ALA A 32 -1.61 4.12 -9.22
CA ALA A 32 -0.48 3.22 -8.99
C ALA A 32 0.86 3.99 -9.05
N GLY A 33 1.02 4.88 -10.02
CA GLY A 33 2.20 5.75 -10.13
C GLY A 33 2.35 6.67 -8.92
N VAL A 34 1.28 7.32 -8.48
CA VAL A 34 1.29 8.17 -7.27
C VAL A 34 1.64 7.36 -6.03
N ALA A 35 1.08 6.15 -5.87
CA ALA A 35 1.40 5.27 -4.75
C ALA A 35 2.88 4.85 -4.75
N ALA A 36 3.43 4.52 -5.93
CA ALA A 36 4.84 4.17 -6.08
C ALA A 36 5.76 5.35 -5.75
N LEU A 37 5.45 6.55 -6.26
CA LEU A 37 6.20 7.77 -5.94
C LEU A 37 6.12 8.11 -4.44
N GLY A 38 4.94 7.97 -3.83
CA GLY A 38 4.76 8.14 -2.39
C GLY A 38 5.61 7.17 -1.58
N MET A 39 5.65 5.89 -1.98
CA MET A 39 6.52 4.89 -1.35
C MET A 39 8.00 5.24 -1.49
N GLY A 40 8.43 5.66 -2.69
CA GLY A 40 9.80 6.11 -2.92
C GLY A 40 10.18 7.31 -2.06
N ALA A 41 9.29 8.30 -1.95
CA ALA A 41 9.50 9.47 -1.09
C ALA A 41 9.58 9.08 0.39
N LEU A 42 8.73 8.15 0.86
CA LEU A 42 8.79 7.63 2.22
C LEU A 42 10.10 6.88 2.50
N LEU A 43 10.60 6.09 1.54
CA LEU A 43 11.89 5.41 1.66
C LEU A 43 13.05 6.40 1.71
N VAL A 44 13.08 7.40 0.83
CA VAL A 44 14.09 8.46 0.86
C VAL A 44 14.03 9.19 2.19
N TRP A 45 12.84 9.52 2.67
CA TRP A 45 12.69 10.17 3.96
C TRP A 45 13.21 9.30 5.10
N PHE A 46 12.86 8.01 5.10
CA PHE A 46 13.34 7.06 6.09
C PHE A 46 14.87 6.98 6.10
N LEU A 47 15.50 6.87 4.94
CA LEU A 47 16.95 6.72 4.82
C LEU A 47 17.73 8.00 5.15
N VAL A 48 17.19 9.17 4.83
CA VAL A 48 17.96 10.42 4.95
C VAL A 48 17.63 11.17 6.23
N PHE A 49 16.38 11.11 6.70
CA PHE A 49 15.89 11.99 7.76
C PHE A 49 15.43 11.26 9.03
N SER A 50 15.13 9.95 8.99
CA SER A 50 14.55 9.30 10.17
C SER A 50 15.55 9.04 11.30
N GLY A 51 16.83 8.86 10.99
CA GLY A 51 17.84 8.40 11.96
C GLY A 51 17.63 6.95 12.43
N LEU A 52 16.67 6.21 11.86
CA LEU A 52 16.33 4.83 12.22
C LEU A 52 17.05 3.79 11.34
N ASN A 53 17.99 4.22 10.51
CA ASN A 53 18.75 3.38 9.58
C ASN A 53 20.23 3.25 9.95
N GLU A 54 20.65 3.78 11.09
CA GLU A 54 22.02 3.58 11.59
C GLU A 54 22.24 2.13 12.05
N PRO A 55 23.46 1.58 11.87
CA PRO A 55 23.81 0.26 12.38
C PRO A 55 23.70 0.26 13.90
N VAL A 56 23.04 -0.75 14.50
CA VAL A 56 22.87 -0.73 15.95
C VAL A 56 24.24 -0.95 16.62
N PRO A 57 24.72 0.01 17.45
CA PRO A 57 26.11 0.02 17.93
C PRO A 57 26.52 -1.23 18.73
N PHE A 58 25.56 -1.88 19.41
CA PHE A 58 25.85 -3.04 20.27
C PHE A 58 26.43 -4.26 19.53
N ILE A 59 26.26 -4.36 18.20
CA ILE A 59 26.82 -5.45 17.39
C ILE A 59 28.28 -5.17 17.02
N TYR A 60 28.67 -3.90 16.96
CA TYR A 60 29.95 -3.45 16.39
C TYR A 60 30.97 -3.00 17.44
N ASP A 61 30.56 -2.70 18.69
CA ASP A 61 31.46 -2.37 19.80
C ASP A 61 32.32 -3.56 20.32
N GLY A 62 32.13 -4.76 19.76
CA GLY A 62 32.85 -5.99 20.15
C GLY A 62 34.05 -6.38 19.27
N PHE A 63 34.40 -5.58 18.25
CA PHE A 63 35.54 -5.81 17.36
C PHE A 63 36.68 -4.81 17.61
#